data_AF-A0A348PSF9-F1
#
_entry.id   AF-A0A348PSF9-F1
#
_cell.length_a   1.000
_cell.length_b   1.000
_cell.length_c   1.000
_cell.angle_alpha   90.00
_cell.angle_beta   90.00
_cell.angle_gamma   90.00
#
_symmetry.space_group_name_H-M   'P 1'
#
loop_
_entity.id
_entity.type
_entity.pdbx_description
1 polymer ?
#
loop_
_entity_poly.entity_id
_entity_poly.type
_entity_poly.pdbx_seq_one_letter_code
_entity_poly.pdbx_strand_id
1 'polypeptide(L)'
;GAIGGLPVITAIVRSSVNISNNGKTKYSNFFHGIIVLLFIIVFRPVLEEVPMAALAAILVYTGYRLASPREFADAYDRGEEQLLVMVSTLLSVLIYGLLWGIAFGLGVAFLVQWIKSRTTMKSFVQAIFQPKITPHQLPEHFEIRLGGVFNFLNLLKVKQALKDAPKDEKMLINLEGAILADFSVMEYLHEYGNRIRDRGGFYEINGTELHETTSDHPYSMRILTPQNQHSARWMNQHQREIMKTAAFFGWQFVIGKEYGFEELKKFEFFKSHPIEYIHNVSSGLLKEYNLFFRIMDVVFDEGALQAKTLYDTTLMVVDLRHPIPEFSLEKEELYDRIFSTGGFNDINFKEDSDFSKRILLRGTIVKSVRKLFNEEMRGYITQNQIYHIESTSDQLLIFSEMKPLNAEEVKALNSFVHGLTKFLGQEANPSDQP
;
A
#
# COMPACT_ATOMS: atom_id res chain seq x y z
N GLY A 1 25.13 33.36 21.96
CA GLY A 1 23.91 34.01 22.47
C GLY A 1 24.26 35.15 23.41
N ALA A 2 24.11 34.95 24.72
CA ALA A 2 24.20 36.01 25.74
C ALA A 2 25.53 36.79 25.77
N ILE A 3 26.63 36.21 25.28
CA ILE A 3 27.96 36.84 25.22
C ILE A 3 28.41 37.13 23.77
N GLY A 4 27.47 37.25 22.83
CA GLY A 4 27.78 37.58 21.42
C GLY A 4 28.24 36.40 20.54
N GLY A 5 28.31 35.18 21.06
CA GLY A 5 28.71 34.00 20.27
C GLY A 5 27.67 33.58 19.20
N LEU A 6 28.16 33.17 18.04
CA LEU A 6 27.38 32.61 16.92
C LEU A 6 26.87 31.18 17.22
N PRO A 7 25.83 30.70 16.52
CA PRO A 7 25.41 29.29 16.60
C PRO A 7 26.59 28.35 16.29
N VAL A 8 26.81 27.37 17.15
CA VAL A 8 27.93 26.42 17.04
C VAL A 8 27.41 25.05 16.62
N ILE A 9 28.09 24.43 15.67
CA ILE A 9 27.83 23.06 15.22
C ILE A 9 29.04 22.16 15.51
N THR A 10 28.81 20.85 15.51
CA THR A 10 29.89 19.86 15.66
C THR A 10 30.82 19.90 14.44
N ALA A 11 32.12 20.10 14.66
CA ALA A 11 33.11 20.17 13.59
C ALA A 11 33.78 18.80 13.34
N ILE A 12 33.36 18.11 12.27
CA ILE A 12 33.79 16.74 11.93
C ILE A 12 35.31 16.66 11.73
N VAL A 13 35.89 17.57 10.94
CA VAL A 13 37.33 17.56 10.61
C VAL A 13 38.19 17.71 11.88
N ARG A 14 37.83 18.63 12.79
CA ARG A 14 38.57 18.83 14.04
C ARG A 14 38.45 17.63 14.97
N SER A 15 37.26 17.01 15.03
CA SER A 15 37.05 15.80 15.81
C SER A 15 37.91 14.64 15.31
N SER A 16 38.01 14.44 13.99
CA SER A 16 38.87 13.41 13.39
C SER A 16 40.36 13.62 13.71
N VAL A 17 40.83 14.86 13.63
CA VAL A 17 42.21 15.20 14.04
C VAL A 17 42.42 14.95 15.54
N ASN A 18 41.45 15.28 16.39
CA ASN A 18 41.56 15.04 17.82
C ASN A 18 41.64 13.54 18.15
N ILE A 19 40.78 12.73 17.53
CA ILE A 19 40.75 11.26 17.73
C ILE A 19 42.05 10.61 17.21
N SER A 20 42.52 11.01 16.03
CA SER A 20 43.80 10.51 15.47
C SER A 20 45.01 10.91 16.32
N ASN A 21 44.92 11.99 17.09
CA ASN A 21 45.92 12.39 18.09
C ASN A 21 45.63 11.81 19.50
N ASN A 22 44.88 10.71 19.58
CA ASN A 22 44.55 10.02 20.84
C ASN A 22 43.75 10.84 21.86
N GLY A 23 42.99 11.85 21.41
CA GLY A 23 42.05 12.58 22.24
C GLY A 23 40.90 11.69 22.71
N LYS A 24 40.88 11.35 24.01
CA LYS A 24 39.91 10.39 24.60
C LYS A 24 38.86 11.04 25.51
N THR A 25 39.07 12.27 25.95
CA THR A 25 38.22 12.93 26.96
C THR A 25 37.75 14.30 26.50
N LYS A 26 36.67 14.80 27.13
CA LYS A 26 36.15 16.16 26.89
C LYS A 26 37.18 17.25 27.21
N TYR A 27 38.19 16.95 28.03
CA TYR A 27 39.28 17.87 28.34
C TYR A 27 40.07 18.30 27.11
N SER A 28 40.20 17.44 26.09
CA SER A 28 40.89 17.84 24.85
C SER A 28 40.20 19.03 24.18
N ASN A 29 38.87 19.00 24.06
CA ASN A 29 38.10 20.10 23.49
C ASN A 29 38.16 21.35 24.38
N PHE A 30 38.18 21.18 25.71
CA PHE A 30 38.31 22.29 26.65
C PHE A 30 39.65 23.01 26.52
N PHE A 31 40.77 22.26 26.53
CA PHE A 31 42.10 22.83 26.34
C PHE A 31 42.28 23.43 24.94
N HIS A 32 41.74 22.81 23.90
CA HIS A 32 41.74 23.39 22.56
C HIS A 32 41.05 24.76 22.54
N GLY A 33 39.88 24.89 23.19
CA GLY A 33 39.17 26.16 23.32
C GLY A 33 40.00 27.22 24.06
N ILE A 34 40.66 26.85 25.16
CA ILE A 34 41.56 27.74 25.90
C ILE A 34 42.74 28.19 25.03
N ILE A 35 43.37 27.27 24.31
CA ILE A 35 44.51 27.57 23.44
C ILE A 35 44.08 28.53 22.33
N VAL A 36 42.92 28.30 21.69
CA VAL A 36 42.37 29.21 20.67
C VAL A 36 42.10 30.60 21.27
N LEU A 37 41.51 30.68 22.46
CA LEU A 37 41.26 31.95 23.14
C LEU A 37 42.56 32.71 23.43
N LEU A 38 43.57 32.02 23.99
CA LEU A 38 44.88 32.59 24.26
C LEU A 38 45.55 33.05 22.96
N PHE A 39 45.46 32.25 21.89
CA PHE A 39 46.06 32.56 20.60
C PHE A 39 45.44 33.83 19.99
N ILE A 40 44.12 33.97 20.05
CA ILE A 40 43.43 35.17 19.55
C ILE A 40 43.84 36.42 20.35
N ILE A 41 43.97 36.32 21.68
CA ILE A 41 44.36 37.46 22.52
C ILE A 41 45.82 37.87 22.28
N VAL A 42 46.73 36.89 22.24
CA VAL A 42 48.18 37.13 22.14
C VAL A 42 48.60 37.51 20.72
N PHE A 43 48.09 36.79 19.71
CA PHE A 43 48.50 36.95 18.30
C PHE A 43 47.57 37.81 17.47
N ARG A 44 46.66 38.58 18.09
CA ARG A 44 45.77 39.52 17.38
C ARG A 44 46.47 40.35 16.29
N PRO A 45 47.59 41.06 16.53
CA PRO A 45 48.19 41.90 15.49
C PRO A 45 48.68 41.10 14.28
N VAL A 46 49.16 39.87 14.49
CA VAL A 46 49.60 38.98 13.40
C VAL A 46 48.40 38.43 12.62
N LEU A 47 47.29 38.13 13.31
CA LEU A 47 46.07 37.65 12.66
C LEU A 47 45.44 38.69 11.74
N GLU A 48 45.56 39.98 12.07
CA GLU A 48 45.07 41.09 11.23
C GLU A 48 45.89 41.27 9.94
N GLU A 49 47.13 40.75 9.89
CA GLU A 49 47.99 40.76 8.69
C GLU A 49 47.72 39.60 7.73
N VAL A 50 46.85 38.65 8.08
CA VAL A 50 46.58 37.47 7.24
C VAL A 50 45.94 37.91 5.91
N PRO A 51 46.56 37.62 4.75
CA PRO A 51 46.02 38.04 3.48
C PRO A 51 44.68 37.37 3.18
N MET A 52 43.71 38.16 2.71
CA MET A 52 42.39 37.63 2.30
C MET A 52 42.52 36.56 1.21
N ALA A 53 43.55 36.64 0.36
CA ALA A 53 43.85 35.62 -0.65
C ALA A 53 44.16 34.26 -0.03
N ALA A 54 44.87 34.22 1.11
CA ALA A 54 45.18 32.97 1.81
C ALA A 54 43.91 32.35 2.41
N LEU A 55 43.05 33.16 3.02
CA LEU A 55 41.76 32.71 3.54
C LEU A 55 40.83 32.20 2.42
N ALA A 56 40.75 32.93 1.31
CA ALA A 56 39.97 32.53 0.14
C ALA A 56 40.48 31.20 -0.45
N ALA A 57 41.80 31.03 -0.58
CA ALA A 57 42.39 29.79 -1.06
C ALA A 57 42.03 28.59 -0.15
N ILE A 58 42.06 28.77 1.17
CA ILE A 58 41.65 27.73 2.13
C ILE A 58 40.16 27.39 1.96
N LEU A 59 39.29 28.40 1.79
CA LEU A 59 37.85 28.18 1.59
C LEU A 59 37.55 27.47 0.28
N VAL A 60 38.18 27.87 -0.83
CA VAL A 60 38.02 27.23 -2.14
C VAL A 60 38.52 25.79 -2.10
N TYR A 61 39.70 25.55 -1.52
CA TYR A 61 40.24 24.20 -1.37
C TYR A 61 39.32 23.30 -0.53
N THR A 62 38.83 23.83 0.59
CA THR A 62 37.90 23.10 1.47
C THR A 62 36.59 22.81 0.76
N GLY A 63 36.03 23.80 0.05
CA GLY A 63 34.82 23.64 -0.76
C GLY A 63 34.99 22.60 -1.85
N TYR A 64 36.08 22.64 -2.62
CA TYR A 64 36.40 21.65 -3.64
C TYR A 64 36.54 20.23 -3.07
N ARG A 65 37.18 20.10 -1.90
CA ARG A 65 37.32 18.81 -1.23
C ARG A 65 35.97 18.25 -0.75
N LEU A 66 35.06 19.11 -0.28
CA LEU A 66 33.72 18.71 0.19
C LEU A 66 32.74 18.43 -0.95
N ALA A 67 32.88 19.12 -2.09
CA ALA A 67 32.05 18.95 -3.28
C ALA A 67 32.87 18.36 -4.44
N SER A 68 33.71 17.36 -4.14
CA SER A 68 34.59 16.78 -5.15
C SER A 68 33.75 16.03 -6.20
N PRO A 69 34.21 15.93 -7.47
CA PRO A 69 33.48 15.20 -8.51
C PRO A 69 33.16 13.74 -8.14
N ARG A 70 33.97 13.15 -7.26
CA ARG A 70 33.74 11.79 -6.74
C ARG A 70 32.48 11.71 -5.90
N GLU A 71 32.14 12.73 -5.12
CA GLU A 71 30.91 12.74 -4.32
C GLU A 71 29.65 12.68 -5.21
N PHE A 72 29.71 13.26 -6.41
CA PHE A 72 28.61 13.17 -7.39
C PHE A 72 28.52 11.80 -8.04
N ALA A 73 29.67 11.17 -8.35
CA ALA A 73 29.69 9.80 -8.83
C ALA A 73 29.16 8.83 -7.77
N ASP A 74 29.64 8.96 -6.52
CA ASP A 74 29.17 8.16 -5.39
C ASP A 74 27.67 8.35 -5.15
N ALA A 75 27.14 9.58 -5.28
CA ALA A 75 25.70 9.83 -5.17
C ALA A 75 24.92 9.13 -6.29
N TYR A 76 25.43 9.11 -7.51
CA TYR A 76 24.81 8.40 -8.64
C TYR A 76 24.80 6.88 -8.42
N ASP A 77 25.92 6.31 -7.98
CA ASP A 77 26.06 4.87 -7.71
C ASP A 77 25.07 4.41 -6.62
N ARG A 78 24.80 5.27 -5.63
CA ARG A 78 23.77 5.03 -4.59
C ARG A 78 22.34 5.08 -5.10
N GLY A 79 22.10 5.70 -6.25
CA GLY A 79 20.79 5.86 -6.88
C GLY A 79 20.67 7.16 -7.68
N GLU A 80 20.06 7.09 -8.87
CA GLU A 80 19.76 8.26 -9.70
C GLU A 80 18.99 9.35 -8.93
N GLU A 81 18.12 8.93 -8.00
CA GLU A 81 17.33 9.83 -7.18
C GLU A 81 18.17 10.59 -6.16
N GLN A 82 19.25 9.98 -5.66
CA GLN A 82 20.15 10.63 -4.71
C GLN A 82 20.92 11.76 -5.39
N LEU A 83 21.40 11.50 -6.62
CA LEU A 83 22.02 12.54 -7.44
C LEU A 83 21.03 13.68 -7.74
N LEU A 84 19.79 13.34 -8.12
CA LEU A 84 18.74 14.33 -8.40
C LEU A 84 18.47 15.23 -7.19
N VAL A 85 18.26 14.63 -6.00
CA VAL A 85 18.05 15.38 -4.74
C VAL A 85 19.28 16.22 -4.40
N MET A 86 20.49 15.70 -4.56
CA MET A 86 21.71 16.43 -4.26
C MET A 86 21.93 17.63 -5.19
N VAL A 87 21.82 17.44 -6.51
CA VAL A 87 22.03 18.51 -7.50
C VAL A 87 20.95 19.58 -7.38
N SER A 88 19.69 19.17 -7.21
CA SER A 88 18.59 20.12 -7.00
C SER A 88 18.81 20.95 -5.73
N THR A 89 19.18 20.33 -4.61
CA THR A 89 19.50 21.03 -3.36
C THR A 89 20.66 22.00 -3.56
N LEU A 90 21.75 21.56 -4.20
CA LEU A 90 22.94 22.38 -4.46
C LEU A 90 22.58 23.62 -5.28
N LEU A 91 21.88 23.45 -6.40
CA LEU A 91 21.46 24.56 -7.26
C LEU A 91 20.52 25.52 -6.51
N SER A 92 19.56 24.99 -5.75
CA SER A 92 18.65 25.82 -4.98
C SER A 92 19.35 26.59 -3.86
N VAL A 93 20.38 26.02 -3.21
CA VAL A 93 21.20 26.75 -2.22
C VAL A 93 21.97 27.89 -2.89
N LEU A 94 22.53 27.67 -4.08
CA LEU A 94 23.27 28.69 -4.81
C LEU A 94 22.38 29.85 -5.28
N ILE A 95 21.12 29.58 -5.63
CA ILE A 95 20.19 30.59 -6.17
C ILE A 95 19.39 31.28 -5.06
N TYR A 96 18.83 30.51 -4.12
CA TYR A 96 17.86 30.98 -3.13
C TYR A 96 18.40 31.06 -1.70
N GLY A 97 19.64 30.61 -1.49
CA GLY A 97 20.28 30.55 -0.17
C GLY A 97 19.99 29.25 0.59
N LEU A 98 20.69 29.07 1.72
CA LEU A 98 20.73 27.79 2.45
C LEU A 98 19.35 27.30 2.90
N LEU A 99 18.54 28.17 3.53
CA LEU A 99 17.25 27.78 4.10
C LEU A 99 16.27 27.27 3.02
N TRP A 100 16.09 28.06 1.96
CA TRP A 100 15.20 27.71 0.85
C TRP A 100 15.75 26.54 0.03
N GLY A 101 17.08 26.45 -0.12
CA GLY A 101 17.70 25.32 -0.79
C GLY A 101 17.43 23.98 -0.09
N ILE A 102 17.54 23.94 1.25
CA ILE A 102 17.22 22.75 2.03
C ILE A 102 15.72 22.42 1.93
N ALA A 103 14.84 23.41 2.07
CA ALA A 103 13.39 23.20 1.95
C ALA A 103 12.99 22.63 0.58
N PHE A 104 13.60 23.14 -0.49
CA PHE A 104 13.39 22.65 -1.84
C PHE A 104 13.90 21.22 -2.01
N GLY A 105 15.13 20.94 -1.56
CA GLY A 105 15.73 19.61 -1.60
C GLY A 105 14.89 18.55 -0.88
N LEU A 106 14.36 18.90 0.30
CA LEU A 106 13.41 18.07 1.04
C LEU A 106 12.14 17.81 0.21
N GLY A 107 11.57 18.84 -0.41
CA GLY A 107 10.42 18.72 -1.29
C GLY A 107 10.66 17.78 -2.47
N VAL A 108 11.83 17.88 -3.12
CA VAL A 108 12.23 16.98 -4.22
C VAL A 108 12.38 15.55 -3.72
N ALA A 109 13.05 15.33 -2.58
CA ALA A 109 13.20 13.99 -2.00
C ALA A 109 11.84 13.34 -1.72
N PHE A 110 10.92 14.10 -1.13
CA PHE A 110 9.54 13.66 -0.88
C PHE A 110 8.78 13.36 -2.16
N LEU A 111 8.91 14.20 -3.18
CA LEU A 111 8.25 14.02 -4.47
C LEU A 111 8.72 12.73 -5.14
N VAL A 112 10.03 12.49 -5.18
CA VAL A 112 10.61 11.27 -5.75
C VAL A 112 10.14 10.04 -4.97
N GLN A 113 10.19 10.08 -3.63
CA GLN A 113 9.71 8.97 -2.80
C GLN A 113 8.22 8.69 -3.00
N TRP A 114 7.39 9.72 -3.13
CA TRP A 114 5.97 9.56 -3.41
C TRP A 114 5.74 8.88 -4.76
N ILE A 115 6.36 9.39 -5.83
CA ILE A 115 6.25 8.83 -7.18
C ILE A 115 6.72 7.36 -7.17
N LYS A 116 7.87 7.07 -6.58
CA LYS A 116 8.41 5.71 -6.52
C LYS A 116 7.57 4.78 -5.63
N SER A 117 6.88 5.29 -4.60
CA SER A 117 6.00 4.48 -3.75
C SER A 117 4.76 3.92 -4.45
N ARG A 118 4.37 4.47 -5.61
CA ARG A 118 3.17 4.07 -6.38
C ARG A 118 1.87 4.09 -5.55
N THR A 119 1.79 4.99 -4.55
CA THR A 119 0.61 5.15 -3.67
C THR A 119 -0.06 6.50 -3.88
N THR A 120 -1.32 6.62 -3.43
CA THR A 120 -1.99 7.92 -3.36
C THR A 120 -1.27 8.82 -2.36
N MET A 121 -1.26 10.14 -2.61
CA MET A 121 -0.57 11.08 -1.73
C MET A 121 -1.07 10.99 -0.27
N LYS A 122 -2.38 10.78 -0.07
CA LYS A 122 -2.96 10.59 1.27
C LYS A 122 -2.38 9.36 1.98
N SER A 123 -2.30 8.23 1.28
CA SER A 123 -1.72 6.99 1.83
C SER A 123 -0.22 7.13 2.10
N PHE A 124 0.51 7.75 1.19
CA PHE A 124 1.95 8.02 1.34
C PHE A 124 2.26 8.84 2.59
N VAL A 125 1.58 9.99 2.75
CA VAL A 125 1.75 10.86 3.92
C VAL A 125 1.38 10.11 5.20
N GLN A 126 0.26 9.40 5.20
CA GLN A 126 -0.14 8.59 6.36
C GLN A 126 0.92 7.55 6.71
N ALA A 127 1.48 6.86 5.72
CA ALA A 127 2.51 5.84 5.91
C ALA A 127 3.84 6.40 6.46
N ILE A 128 4.16 7.67 6.20
CA ILE A 128 5.35 8.36 6.76
C ILE A 128 5.12 8.76 8.22
N PHE A 129 3.98 9.37 8.52
CA PHE A 129 3.70 9.95 9.84
C PHE A 129 3.20 8.91 10.86
N GLN A 130 2.50 7.88 10.38
CA GLN A 130 2.00 6.74 11.16
C GLN A 130 2.62 5.41 10.69
N PRO A 131 3.97 5.26 10.74
CA PRO A 131 4.61 4.02 10.38
C PRO A 131 4.31 2.95 11.43
N LYS A 132 4.11 1.71 11.00
CA LYS A 132 3.97 0.55 11.88
C LYS A 132 5.36 0.00 12.18
N ILE A 133 5.78 0.07 13.44
CA ILE A 133 7.02 -0.54 13.92
C ILE A 133 6.60 -1.51 15.02
N THR A 134 6.64 -2.81 14.74
CA THR A 134 6.04 -3.81 15.63
C THR A 134 7.11 -4.79 16.10
N PRO A 135 7.60 -4.67 17.35
CA PRO A 135 8.52 -5.63 17.92
C PRO A 135 7.80 -6.92 18.30
N HIS A 136 8.42 -8.06 18.01
CA HIS A 136 7.94 -9.40 18.32
C HIS A 136 9.06 -10.20 18.98
N GLN A 137 8.78 -10.71 20.18
CA GLN A 137 9.63 -11.67 20.87
C GLN A 137 9.24 -13.08 20.42
N LEU A 138 10.06 -13.72 19.60
CA LEU A 138 9.84 -15.10 19.15
C LEU A 138 10.79 -16.06 19.91
N PRO A 139 10.47 -17.37 19.98
CA PRO A 139 11.26 -18.32 20.79
C PRO A 139 12.74 -18.42 20.39
N GLU A 140 13.07 -18.16 19.12
CA GLU A 140 14.43 -18.31 18.57
C GLU A 140 15.14 -16.98 18.27
N HIS A 141 14.39 -15.88 18.18
CA HIS A 141 14.91 -14.57 17.75
C HIS A 141 13.95 -13.43 18.12
N PHE A 142 14.48 -12.21 18.13
CA PHE A 142 13.70 -10.98 18.23
C PHE A 142 13.50 -10.41 16.83
N GLU A 143 12.26 -10.08 16.46
CA GLU A 143 11.90 -9.54 15.15
C GLU A 143 11.29 -8.15 15.29
N ILE A 144 11.77 -7.17 14.51
CA ILE A 144 11.08 -5.89 14.31
C ILE A 144 10.48 -5.86 12.91
N ARG A 145 9.15 -5.79 12.84
CA ARG A 145 8.41 -5.63 11.57
C ARG A 145 8.23 -4.15 11.26
N LEU A 146 8.63 -3.76 10.07
CA LEU A 146 8.51 -2.40 9.54
C LEU A 146 7.40 -2.36 8.49
N GLY A 147 6.36 -1.57 8.75
CA GLY A 147 5.21 -1.37 7.85
C GLY A 147 4.97 0.10 7.51
N GLY A 148 4.87 0.44 6.22
CA GLY A 148 4.68 1.81 5.73
C GLY A 148 5.89 2.38 5.00
N VAL A 149 6.06 3.71 5.03
CA VAL A 149 7.18 4.40 4.34
C VAL A 149 8.21 4.81 5.37
N PHE A 150 9.42 4.30 5.24
CA PHE A 150 10.54 4.63 6.10
C PHE A 150 11.54 5.51 5.37
N ASN A 151 11.74 6.71 5.90
CA ASN A 151 12.67 7.68 5.34
C ASN A 151 13.40 8.45 6.44
N PHE A 152 14.25 9.40 6.03
CA PHE A 152 15.01 10.25 6.96
C PHE A 152 14.16 10.93 8.06
N LEU A 153 12.87 11.21 7.84
CA LEU A 153 12.02 11.86 8.84
C LEU A 153 11.65 10.96 10.01
N ASN A 154 11.36 9.69 9.74
CA ASN A 154 10.98 8.72 10.76
C ASN A 154 12.11 7.76 11.15
N LEU A 155 13.30 7.95 10.58
CA LEU A 155 14.51 7.23 10.96
C LEU A 155 14.76 7.24 12.47
N LEU A 156 14.53 8.37 13.17
CA LEU A 156 14.70 8.44 14.62
C LEU A 156 13.80 7.43 15.37
N LYS A 157 12.58 7.18 14.88
CA LYS A 157 11.67 6.17 15.45
C LYS A 157 12.24 4.76 15.27
N VAL A 158 12.83 4.49 14.10
CA VAL A 158 13.52 3.22 13.81
C VAL A 158 14.74 3.05 14.73
N LYS A 159 15.56 4.09 14.92
CA LYS A 159 16.71 4.06 15.84
C LYS A 159 16.28 3.75 17.27
N GLN A 160 15.18 4.36 17.71
CA GLN A 160 14.66 4.14 19.05
C GLN A 160 14.18 2.69 19.24
N ALA A 161 13.40 2.15 18.30
CA ALA A 161 12.94 0.76 18.34
C ALA A 161 14.11 -0.25 18.38
N LEU A 162 15.18 0.01 17.61
CA LEU A 162 16.39 -0.81 17.60
C LEU A 162 17.23 -0.68 18.89
N LYS A 163 17.13 0.45 19.57
CA LYS A 163 17.83 0.68 20.84
C LYS A 163 17.14 -0.04 21.99
N ASP A 164 15.81 -0.14 21.93
CA ASP A 164 14.97 -0.78 22.95
C ASP A 164 14.92 -2.30 22.79
N ALA A 165 15.48 -2.84 21.69
CA ALA A 165 15.59 -4.27 21.43
C ALA A 165 16.54 -4.99 22.41
N PRO A 166 16.28 -6.28 22.74
CA PRO A 166 17.20 -7.13 23.50
C PRO A 166 18.56 -7.23 22.82
N LYS A 167 19.66 -7.20 23.60
CA LYS A 167 21.03 -7.16 23.07
C LYS A 167 21.66 -8.53 22.84
N ASP A 168 21.17 -9.56 23.52
CA ASP A 168 21.78 -10.90 23.55
C ASP A 168 21.04 -11.91 22.66
N GLU A 169 20.08 -11.44 21.87
CA GLU A 169 19.24 -12.28 21.03
C GLU A 169 19.56 -12.13 19.54
N LYS A 170 19.22 -13.15 18.76
CA LYS A 170 19.26 -13.07 17.30
C LYS A 170 18.28 -12.00 16.84
N MET A 171 18.75 -11.03 16.07
CA MET A 171 17.96 -9.88 15.64
C MET A 171 17.56 -10.00 14.18
N LEU A 172 16.26 -9.92 13.90
CA LEU A 172 15.70 -9.88 12.55
C LEU A 172 14.95 -8.57 12.30
N ILE A 173 15.23 -7.94 11.16
CA ILE A 173 14.42 -6.82 10.66
C ILE A 173 13.59 -7.31 9.49
N ASN A 174 12.28 -7.22 9.61
CA ASN A 174 11.36 -7.64 8.57
C ASN A 174 10.83 -6.41 7.84
N LEU A 175 11.17 -6.31 6.54
CA LEU A 175 10.75 -5.23 5.65
C LEU A 175 9.52 -5.59 4.80
N GLU A 176 8.90 -6.76 4.94
CA GLU A 176 7.82 -7.21 4.04
C GLU A 176 6.65 -6.22 3.96
N GLY A 177 6.36 -5.50 5.05
CA GLY A 177 5.30 -4.50 5.10
C GLY A 177 5.74 -3.07 4.72
N ALA A 178 7.03 -2.87 4.46
CA ALA A 178 7.57 -1.56 4.10
C ALA A 178 7.21 -1.28 2.64
N ILE A 179 6.46 -0.22 2.39
CA ILE A 179 6.16 0.26 1.04
C ILE A 179 7.43 0.82 0.40
N LEU A 180 8.23 1.53 1.21
CA LEU A 180 9.48 2.14 0.79
C LEU A 180 10.41 2.24 1.99
N ALA A 181 11.69 1.94 1.79
CA ALA A 181 12.78 2.27 2.72
C ALA A 181 13.85 3.08 1.96
N ASP A 182 14.06 4.33 2.36
CA ASP A 182 15.04 5.20 1.71
C ASP A 182 16.49 4.82 2.06
N PHE A 183 17.44 5.44 1.35
CA PHE A 183 18.87 5.22 1.55
C PHE A 183 19.30 5.41 3.01
N SER A 184 18.79 6.46 3.69
CA SER A 184 19.18 6.79 5.06
C SER A 184 18.78 5.69 6.05
N VAL A 185 17.60 5.09 5.84
CA VAL A 185 17.13 3.98 6.66
C VAL A 185 17.92 2.71 6.35
N MET A 186 18.10 2.39 5.07
CA MET A 186 18.84 1.18 4.66
C MET A 186 20.31 1.23 5.10
N GLU A 187 20.97 2.37 4.98
CA GLU A 187 22.33 2.61 5.48
C GLU A 187 22.38 2.37 7.00
N TYR A 188 21.47 2.97 7.76
CA TYR A 188 21.44 2.80 9.20
C TYR A 188 21.21 1.35 9.65
N LEU A 189 20.29 0.63 8.98
CA LEU A 189 20.02 -0.78 9.26
C LEU A 189 21.25 -1.65 9.00
N HIS A 190 21.94 -1.45 7.88
CA HIS A 190 23.16 -2.18 7.56
C HIS A 190 24.29 -1.87 8.54
N GLU A 191 24.53 -0.60 8.87
CA GLU A 191 25.54 -0.23 9.87
C GLU A 191 25.23 -0.81 11.25
N TYR A 192 23.95 -0.81 11.64
CA TYR A 192 23.52 -1.41 12.90
C TYR A 192 23.78 -2.92 12.91
N GLY A 193 23.45 -3.61 11.81
CA GLY A 193 23.75 -5.01 11.63
C GLY A 193 25.23 -5.35 11.69
N ASN A 194 26.07 -4.57 11.01
CA ASN A 194 27.52 -4.73 11.05
C ASN A 194 28.06 -4.61 12.48
N ARG A 195 27.59 -3.63 13.27
CA ARG A 195 27.97 -3.49 14.68
C ARG A 195 27.56 -4.68 15.55
N ILE A 196 26.46 -5.37 15.22
CA ILE A 196 26.04 -6.60 15.93
C ILE A 196 26.97 -7.75 15.54
N ARG A 197 27.23 -7.93 14.24
CA ARG A 197 28.11 -8.99 13.72
C ARG A 197 29.54 -8.86 14.25
N ASP A 198 30.06 -7.63 14.33
CA ASP A 198 31.39 -7.33 14.90
C ASP A 198 31.54 -7.75 16.37
N ARG A 199 30.42 -7.90 17.09
CA ARG A 199 30.37 -8.37 18.48
C ARG A 199 30.06 -9.86 18.61
N GLY A 200 29.95 -10.58 17.49
CA GLY A 200 29.59 -11.99 17.44
C GLY A 200 28.09 -12.28 17.51
N GLY A 201 27.23 -11.26 17.39
CA GLY A 201 25.77 -11.41 17.36
C GLY A 201 25.23 -11.75 15.97
N PHE A 202 23.98 -12.23 15.91
CA PHE A 202 23.29 -12.54 14.66
C PHE A 202 22.35 -11.38 14.26
N TYR A 203 22.46 -10.93 13.02
CA TYR A 203 21.61 -9.90 12.44
C TYR A 203 21.31 -10.18 10.96
N GLU A 204 20.03 -10.14 10.61
CA GLU A 204 19.56 -10.32 9.24
C GLU A 204 18.37 -9.40 8.93
N ILE A 205 18.22 -9.05 7.64
CA ILE A 205 17.12 -8.26 7.12
C ILE A 205 16.34 -9.15 6.15
N ASN A 206 15.07 -9.39 6.44
CA ASN A 206 14.16 -10.21 5.64
C ASN A 206 13.20 -9.34 4.82
N GLY A 207 12.66 -9.89 3.73
CA GLY A 207 11.68 -9.22 2.88
C GLY A 207 12.31 -8.28 1.84
N THR A 208 13.65 -8.17 1.80
CA THR A 208 14.35 -7.35 0.79
C THR A 208 14.16 -7.84 -0.63
N GLU A 209 13.93 -9.14 -0.80
CA GLU A 209 13.58 -9.82 -2.04
C GLU A 209 12.21 -9.39 -2.60
N LEU A 210 11.37 -8.78 -1.76
CA LEU A 210 10.07 -8.24 -2.17
C LEU A 210 10.16 -6.83 -2.74
N HIS A 211 11.36 -6.24 -2.78
CA HIS A 211 11.57 -4.85 -3.13
C HIS A 211 12.42 -4.70 -4.39
N GLU A 212 11.98 -3.83 -5.30
CA GLU A 212 12.83 -3.27 -6.35
C GLU A 212 13.87 -2.33 -5.74
N THR A 213 15.08 -2.32 -6.32
CA THR A 213 16.16 -1.39 -5.97
C THR A 213 16.28 -0.28 -7.00
N THR A 214 16.69 0.90 -6.55
CA THR A 214 16.99 2.03 -7.46
C THR A 214 18.41 1.99 -8.05
N SER A 215 19.31 1.22 -7.45
CA SER A 215 20.65 0.92 -7.98
C SER A 215 21.18 -0.41 -7.44
N ASP A 216 22.37 -0.81 -7.88
CA ASP A 216 23.07 -2.00 -7.39
C ASP A 216 23.74 -1.78 -6.01
N HIS A 217 23.66 -0.57 -5.47
CA HIS A 217 24.29 -0.25 -4.18
C HIS A 217 23.59 -1.00 -3.02
N PRO A 218 24.33 -1.57 -2.05
CA PRO A 218 23.74 -2.35 -0.96
C PRO A 218 22.65 -1.59 -0.17
N TYR A 219 22.85 -0.28 0.00
CA TYR A 219 21.93 0.61 0.74
C TYR A 219 20.95 1.36 -0.16
N SER A 220 20.83 0.99 -1.45
CA SER A 220 19.90 1.62 -2.38
C SER A 220 18.49 1.64 -1.80
N MET A 221 17.69 2.62 -2.23
CA MET A 221 16.27 2.67 -1.87
C MET A 221 15.58 1.36 -2.24
N ARG A 222 14.75 0.85 -1.32
CA ARG A 222 13.93 -0.35 -1.48
C ARG A 222 12.48 0.05 -1.65
N ILE A 223 11.85 -0.42 -2.72
CA ILE A 223 10.46 -0.08 -3.06
C ILE A 223 9.70 -1.37 -3.23
N LEU A 224 8.61 -1.55 -2.49
CA LEU A 224 7.83 -2.78 -2.53
C LEU A 224 7.28 -3.03 -3.94
N THR A 225 7.63 -4.17 -4.53
CA THR A 225 7.20 -4.52 -5.88
C THR A 225 5.72 -4.90 -5.86
N PRO A 226 4.88 -4.35 -6.75
CA PRO A 226 3.46 -4.72 -6.84
C PRO A 226 3.20 -6.22 -7.08
N GLN A 227 4.18 -6.97 -7.63
CA GLN A 227 4.04 -8.39 -7.97
C GLN A 227 3.98 -9.34 -6.77
N ASN A 228 4.35 -8.93 -5.55
CA ASN A 228 4.38 -9.82 -4.39
C ASN A 228 3.12 -9.82 -3.52
N GLN A 229 2.02 -9.19 -3.97
CA GLN A 229 0.72 -9.40 -3.34
C GLN A 229 0.13 -10.81 -3.60
N HIS A 230 0.73 -11.60 -4.52
CA HIS A 230 0.17 -12.87 -5.03
C HIS A 230 0.82 -14.17 -4.47
N SER A 231 1.78 -14.11 -3.56
CA SER A 231 2.44 -15.34 -3.07
C SER A 231 1.60 -16.07 -2.02
N ALA A 232 1.41 -17.38 -2.23
CA ALA A 232 0.69 -18.29 -1.33
C ALA A 232 1.26 -18.33 0.12
N ARG A 233 2.46 -17.81 0.34
CA ARG A 233 3.15 -17.80 1.64
C ARG A 233 2.61 -16.75 2.62
N TRP A 234 1.90 -15.72 2.13
CA TRP A 234 1.39 -14.59 2.95
C TRP A 234 -0.11 -14.33 2.79
N MET A 235 -0.88 -15.39 2.52
CA MET A 235 -2.34 -15.31 2.56
C MET A 235 -2.84 -15.26 4.00
N ASN A 236 -3.79 -14.37 4.29
CA ASN A 236 -4.57 -14.45 5.52
C ASN A 236 -5.43 -15.75 5.51
N GLN A 237 -6.04 -16.10 6.64
CA GLN A 237 -6.81 -17.35 6.72
C GLN A 237 -7.92 -17.43 5.67
N HIS A 238 -8.66 -16.33 5.47
CA HIS A 238 -9.70 -16.21 4.44
C HIS A 238 -9.14 -16.49 3.04
N GLN A 239 -8.09 -15.78 2.63
CA GLN A 239 -7.42 -15.94 1.34
C GLN A 239 -6.91 -17.37 1.11
N ARG A 240 -6.39 -18.04 2.15
CA ARG A 240 -5.99 -19.45 2.05
C ARG A 240 -7.16 -20.36 1.76
N GLU A 241 -8.28 -20.15 2.44
CA GLU A 241 -9.49 -20.96 2.26
C GLU A 241 -10.13 -20.72 0.89
N ILE A 242 -10.16 -19.47 0.41
CA ILE A 242 -10.62 -19.14 -0.94
C ILE A 242 -9.68 -19.72 -2.00
N MET A 243 -8.36 -19.60 -1.84
CA MET A 243 -7.39 -20.20 -2.77
C MET A 243 -7.56 -21.73 -2.85
N LYS A 244 -7.72 -22.41 -1.71
CA LYS A 244 -7.98 -23.86 -1.69
C LYS A 244 -9.28 -24.20 -2.42
N THR A 245 -10.32 -23.40 -2.25
CA THR A 245 -11.61 -23.58 -2.92
C THR A 245 -11.48 -23.38 -4.43
N ALA A 246 -10.80 -22.31 -4.86
CA ALA A 246 -10.48 -22.07 -6.26
C ALA A 246 -9.69 -23.23 -6.87
N ALA A 247 -8.64 -23.71 -6.18
CA ALA A 247 -7.86 -24.86 -6.63
C ALA A 247 -8.70 -26.14 -6.72
N PHE A 248 -9.61 -26.38 -5.78
CA PHE A 248 -10.53 -27.52 -5.79
C PHE A 248 -11.41 -27.55 -7.06
N PHE A 249 -11.92 -26.39 -7.48
CA PHE A 249 -12.73 -26.28 -8.71
C PHE A 249 -11.93 -26.01 -9.99
N GLY A 250 -10.60 -25.88 -9.90
CA GLY A 250 -9.73 -25.55 -11.04
C GLY A 250 -9.87 -24.12 -11.55
N TRP A 251 -10.21 -23.18 -10.67
CA TRP A 251 -10.32 -21.75 -10.96
C TRP A 251 -8.96 -21.06 -10.84
N GLN A 252 -8.82 -19.93 -11.54
CA GLN A 252 -7.70 -19.02 -11.30
C GLN A 252 -7.99 -18.18 -10.07
N PHE A 253 -6.98 -17.96 -9.21
CA PHE A 253 -7.10 -17.09 -8.05
C PHE A 253 -5.99 -16.05 -8.04
N VAL A 254 -6.36 -14.79 -7.89
CA VAL A 254 -5.50 -13.63 -7.98
C VAL A 254 -5.70 -12.75 -6.74
N ILE A 255 -4.64 -12.61 -5.94
CA ILE A 255 -4.63 -11.78 -4.73
C ILE A 255 -4.02 -10.42 -5.01
N GLY A 256 -4.77 -9.34 -4.87
CA GLY A 256 -4.21 -8.00 -4.99
C GLY A 256 -5.31 -6.97 -5.01
N LYS A 257 -4.97 -5.71 -4.79
CA LYS A 257 -5.94 -4.61 -4.93
C LYS A 257 -5.95 -4.13 -6.36
N GLU A 258 -7.13 -4.16 -6.98
CA GLU A 258 -7.36 -3.58 -8.29
C GLU A 258 -8.33 -2.40 -8.19
N TYR A 259 -8.01 -1.32 -8.88
CA TYR A 259 -8.73 -0.04 -8.85
C TYR A 259 -9.31 0.25 -10.23
N GLY A 260 -10.37 1.07 -10.29
CA GLY A 260 -10.94 1.52 -11.57
C GLY A 260 -11.80 0.47 -12.29
N PHE A 261 -12.50 -0.36 -11.52
CA PHE A 261 -13.41 -1.38 -12.04
C PHE A 261 -14.75 -0.76 -12.52
N GLU A 262 -14.69 -0.06 -13.66
CA GLU A 262 -15.85 0.63 -14.27
C GLU A 262 -16.99 -0.33 -14.64
N GLU A 263 -16.65 -1.59 -14.93
CA GLU A 263 -17.60 -2.63 -15.32
C GLU A 263 -18.68 -2.88 -14.27
N LEU A 264 -18.37 -2.75 -12.97
CA LEU A 264 -19.35 -2.96 -11.91
C LEU A 264 -20.32 -1.77 -11.75
N LYS A 265 -19.97 -0.58 -12.24
CA LYS A 265 -20.81 0.62 -12.10
C LYS A 265 -22.10 0.57 -12.94
N LYS A 266 -22.23 -0.41 -13.83
CA LYS A 266 -23.46 -0.62 -14.61
C LYS A 266 -24.58 -1.21 -13.75
N PHE A 267 -24.25 -1.91 -12.67
CA PHE A 267 -25.23 -2.41 -11.72
C PHE A 267 -25.77 -1.24 -10.87
N GLU A 268 -27.08 -1.19 -10.73
CA GLU A 268 -27.84 -0.23 -9.94
C GLU A 268 -27.33 -0.16 -8.49
N PHE A 269 -26.97 -1.30 -7.90
CA PHE A 269 -26.36 -1.36 -6.58
C PHE A 269 -25.14 -0.44 -6.45
N PHE A 270 -24.25 -0.44 -7.44
CA PHE A 270 -23.01 0.35 -7.42
C PHE A 270 -23.17 1.81 -7.85
N LYS A 271 -24.37 2.24 -8.27
CA LYS A 271 -24.65 3.66 -8.54
C LYS A 271 -24.72 4.47 -7.24
N SER A 272 -25.22 3.87 -6.16
CA SER A 272 -25.30 4.47 -4.83
C SER A 272 -24.15 4.03 -3.90
N HIS A 273 -23.38 3.02 -4.28
CA HIS A 273 -22.25 2.48 -3.51
C HIS A 273 -20.95 2.58 -4.31
N PRO A 274 -20.22 3.71 -4.25
CA PRO A 274 -18.99 3.86 -5.00
C PRO A 274 -17.94 2.85 -4.55
N ILE A 275 -17.30 2.20 -5.54
CA ILE A 275 -16.28 1.17 -5.33
C ILE A 275 -14.94 1.83 -5.06
N GLU A 276 -14.27 1.42 -3.99
CA GLU A 276 -12.92 1.83 -3.64
C GLU A 276 -11.87 0.95 -4.34
N TYR A 277 -12.00 -0.37 -4.22
CA TYR A 277 -11.15 -1.36 -4.89
C TYR A 277 -11.76 -2.76 -4.80
N ILE A 278 -11.29 -3.67 -5.65
CA ILE A 278 -11.56 -5.11 -5.56
C ILE A 278 -10.31 -5.87 -5.10
N HIS A 279 -10.50 -7.03 -4.47
CA HIS A 279 -9.43 -7.95 -4.09
C HIS A 279 -9.89 -9.41 -4.07
N ASN A 280 -8.93 -10.35 -3.94
CA ASN A 280 -9.17 -11.79 -3.85
C ASN A 280 -10.07 -12.34 -4.98
N VAL A 281 -9.65 -12.14 -6.22
CA VAL A 281 -10.45 -12.50 -7.40
C VAL A 281 -10.23 -13.96 -7.78
N SER A 282 -11.29 -14.77 -7.74
CA SER A 282 -11.36 -16.10 -8.33
C SER A 282 -12.11 -16.05 -9.65
N SER A 283 -11.61 -16.68 -10.71
CA SER A 283 -12.27 -16.71 -12.02
C SER A 283 -12.28 -18.10 -12.65
N GLY A 284 -13.32 -18.38 -13.44
CA GLY A 284 -13.49 -19.69 -14.03
C GLY A 284 -14.61 -19.75 -15.07
N LEU A 285 -14.95 -20.97 -15.49
CA LEU A 285 -16.01 -21.24 -16.44
C LEU A 285 -17.04 -22.20 -15.83
N LEU A 286 -18.32 -21.84 -15.92
CA LEU A 286 -19.43 -22.76 -15.69
C LEU A 286 -19.57 -23.65 -16.92
N LYS A 287 -18.92 -24.83 -16.87
CA LYS A 287 -18.70 -25.70 -18.04
C LYS A 287 -19.96 -26.11 -18.80
N GLU A 288 -21.07 -26.35 -18.10
CA GLU A 288 -22.33 -26.83 -18.69
C GLU A 288 -22.92 -25.81 -19.69
N TYR A 289 -22.76 -24.52 -19.42
CA TYR A 289 -23.31 -23.42 -20.24
C TYR A 289 -22.23 -22.53 -20.87
N ASN A 290 -20.96 -22.85 -20.62
CA ASN A 290 -19.78 -22.14 -21.09
C ASN A 290 -19.84 -20.61 -20.77
N LEU A 291 -20.27 -20.29 -19.55
CA LEU A 291 -20.36 -18.92 -19.03
C LEU A 291 -19.11 -18.61 -18.20
N PHE A 292 -18.49 -17.46 -18.44
CA PHE A 292 -17.40 -16.98 -17.61
C PHE A 292 -17.95 -16.36 -16.35
N PHE A 293 -17.23 -16.52 -15.23
CA PHE A 293 -17.59 -15.87 -13.99
C PHE A 293 -16.35 -15.41 -13.23
N ARG A 294 -16.58 -14.44 -12.34
CA ARG A 294 -15.62 -13.95 -11.37
C ARG A 294 -16.28 -13.89 -10.00
N ILE A 295 -15.63 -14.43 -8.99
CA ILE A 295 -15.94 -14.21 -7.57
C ILE A 295 -14.87 -13.28 -7.01
N MET A 296 -15.26 -12.18 -6.38
CA MET A 296 -14.33 -11.16 -5.91
C MET A 296 -14.81 -10.53 -4.62
N ASP A 297 -13.88 -10.13 -3.76
CA ASP A 297 -14.17 -9.28 -2.61
C ASP A 297 -14.13 -7.83 -3.08
N VAL A 298 -15.18 -7.06 -2.81
CA VAL A 298 -15.31 -5.66 -3.24
C VAL A 298 -15.46 -4.77 -2.03
N VAL A 299 -14.60 -3.75 -1.97
CA VAL A 299 -14.67 -2.70 -0.96
C VAL A 299 -15.39 -1.49 -1.54
N PHE A 300 -16.49 -1.09 -0.90
CA PHE A 300 -17.31 0.04 -1.33
C PHE A 300 -17.87 0.80 -0.13
N ASP A 301 -18.40 1.98 -0.43
CA ASP A 301 -18.87 2.93 0.57
C ASP A 301 -20.38 2.96 0.68
N GLU A 302 -20.90 3.10 1.89
CA GLU A 302 -22.30 3.46 2.15
C GLU A 302 -22.35 4.75 2.99
N GLY A 303 -23.07 5.77 2.52
CA GLY A 303 -23.41 6.96 3.31
C GLY A 303 -23.15 8.31 2.62
N ALA A 304 -23.93 9.33 3.02
CA ALA A 304 -23.79 10.71 2.57
C ALA A 304 -22.82 11.50 3.47
N LEU A 305 -21.73 12.02 2.86
CA LEU A 305 -20.85 13.14 3.25
C LEU A 305 -20.31 13.31 4.70
N GLN A 306 -20.82 12.62 5.73
CA GLN A 306 -20.41 12.81 7.13
C GLN A 306 -20.20 11.53 7.95
N ALA A 307 -20.69 10.36 7.49
CA ALA A 307 -20.41 9.06 8.12
C ALA A 307 -20.23 7.99 7.03
N LYS A 308 -19.01 7.87 6.51
CA LYS A 308 -18.65 6.90 5.48
C LYS A 308 -18.38 5.53 6.14
N THR A 309 -19.24 4.55 5.91
CA THR A 309 -18.98 3.16 6.33
C THR A 309 -18.41 2.40 5.14
N LEU A 310 -17.29 1.70 5.36
CA LEU A 310 -16.67 0.84 4.35
C LEU A 310 -17.16 -0.60 4.57
N TYR A 311 -17.69 -1.19 3.52
CA TYR A 311 -18.01 -2.61 3.47
C TYR A 311 -16.97 -3.36 2.66
N ASP A 312 -16.73 -4.61 3.01
CA ASP A 312 -15.91 -5.57 2.26
C ASP A 312 -16.79 -6.79 2.02
N THR A 313 -17.20 -7.01 0.78
CA THR A 313 -18.27 -7.97 0.43
C THR A 313 -17.86 -8.88 -0.71
N THR A 314 -18.06 -10.19 -0.57
CA THR A 314 -17.84 -11.13 -1.68
C THR A 314 -19.02 -11.13 -2.63
N LEU A 315 -18.74 -10.92 -3.91
CA LEU A 315 -19.71 -10.90 -5.01
C LEU A 315 -19.33 -11.93 -6.05
N MET A 316 -20.31 -12.43 -6.80
CA MET A 316 -20.10 -13.21 -8.01
C MET A 316 -20.70 -12.48 -9.21
N VAL A 317 -19.90 -12.28 -10.25
CA VAL A 317 -20.33 -11.77 -11.55
C VAL A 317 -20.28 -12.89 -12.57
N VAL A 318 -21.35 -13.06 -13.35
CA VAL A 318 -21.44 -14.05 -14.44
C VAL A 318 -21.68 -13.33 -15.76
N ASP A 319 -20.85 -13.63 -16.75
CA ASP A 319 -20.99 -13.13 -18.11
C ASP A 319 -22.00 -13.99 -18.88
N LEU A 320 -23.08 -13.36 -19.34
CA LEU A 320 -24.14 -14.01 -20.09
C LEU A 320 -23.81 -14.00 -21.59
N ARG A 321 -24.21 -15.07 -22.28
CA ARG A 321 -24.05 -15.18 -23.75
C ARG A 321 -25.18 -14.53 -24.53
N HIS A 322 -26.34 -14.41 -23.90
CA HIS A 322 -27.55 -13.89 -24.50
C HIS A 322 -28.15 -12.84 -23.57
N PRO A 323 -28.74 -11.78 -24.13
CA PRO A 323 -29.35 -10.75 -23.33
C PRO A 323 -30.56 -11.31 -22.57
N ILE A 324 -30.57 -11.13 -21.25
CA ILE A 324 -31.75 -11.41 -20.42
C ILE A 324 -32.39 -10.09 -19.98
N PRO A 325 -33.67 -10.10 -19.53
CA PRO A 325 -34.31 -8.89 -19.01
C PRO A 325 -33.56 -8.33 -17.80
N GLU A 326 -33.45 -7.00 -17.71
CA GLU A 326 -32.88 -6.34 -16.53
C GLU A 326 -33.85 -6.43 -15.35
N PHE A 327 -33.33 -6.90 -14.21
CA PHE A 327 -34.07 -7.03 -12.97
C PHE A 327 -33.16 -6.87 -11.75
N SER A 328 -33.77 -6.54 -10.61
CA SER A 328 -33.18 -6.68 -9.28
C SER A 328 -34.06 -7.58 -8.42
N LEU A 329 -33.44 -8.52 -7.72
CA LEU A 329 -34.05 -9.41 -6.76
C LEU A 329 -33.38 -9.21 -5.41
N GLU A 330 -34.18 -8.89 -4.39
CA GLU A 330 -33.67 -8.51 -3.06
C GLU A 330 -34.43 -9.27 -1.96
N LYS A 331 -33.73 -9.61 -0.87
CA LYS A 331 -34.37 -10.08 0.36
C LYS A 331 -34.99 -8.89 1.08
N GLU A 332 -36.22 -9.01 1.58
CA GLU A 332 -36.95 -7.92 2.24
C GLU A 332 -36.21 -7.32 3.46
N GLU A 333 -35.31 -8.06 4.14
CA GLU A 333 -34.49 -7.52 5.26
C GLU A 333 -33.29 -6.66 4.81
N LEU A 334 -32.84 -6.76 3.54
CA LEU A 334 -31.82 -5.87 2.95
C LEU A 334 -32.43 -4.53 2.51
N TYR A 335 -33.76 -4.46 2.45
CA TYR A 335 -34.54 -3.32 1.94
C TYR A 335 -34.41 -2.06 2.80
N ASP A 336 -34.32 -2.20 4.13
CA ASP A 336 -34.27 -1.06 5.05
C ASP A 336 -33.00 -0.19 4.89
N ARG A 337 -32.02 -0.63 4.09
CA ARG A 337 -30.74 0.08 3.87
C ARG A 337 -30.55 0.63 2.45
N ILE A 338 -31.26 0.10 1.45
CA ILE A 338 -31.05 0.48 0.04
C ILE A 338 -32.22 1.35 -0.44
N PHE A 339 -32.07 2.67 -0.40
CA PHE A 339 -33.13 3.61 -0.79
C PHE A 339 -33.38 3.67 -2.32
N SER A 340 -34.67 3.72 -2.66
CA SER A 340 -35.35 4.14 -3.90
C SER A 340 -34.55 4.17 -5.21
N THR A 341 -34.52 3.04 -5.93
CA THR A 341 -34.12 2.98 -7.33
C THR A 341 -35.29 3.39 -8.22
N GLY A 342 -35.12 4.49 -8.96
CA GLY A 342 -36.07 4.93 -9.97
C GLY A 342 -35.89 4.12 -11.27
N GLY A 343 -36.95 3.51 -11.78
CA GLY A 343 -36.95 2.87 -13.11
C GLY A 343 -37.37 1.41 -13.14
N PHE A 344 -37.35 0.71 -11.99
CA PHE A 344 -37.85 -0.65 -11.90
C PHE A 344 -39.27 -0.70 -11.30
N ASN A 345 -40.17 -1.47 -11.91
CA ASN A 345 -41.51 -1.71 -11.38
C ASN A 345 -41.51 -2.96 -10.51
N ASP A 346 -42.22 -2.93 -9.39
CA ASP A 346 -42.42 -4.07 -8.49
C ASP A 346 -43.29 -5.17 -9.16
N ILE A 347 -42.89 -6.43 -8.97
CA ILE A 347 -43.47 -7.60 -9.64
C ILE A 347 -43.86 -8.65 -8.60
N ASN A 348 -45.14 -8.65 -8.24
CA ASN A 348 -45.72 -9.65 -7.34
C ASN A 348 -46.41 -10.79 -8.10
N PHE A 349 -46.31 -12.02 -7.61
CA PHE A 349 -47.00 -13.20 -8.15
C PHE A 349 -48.15 -13.58 -7.22
N LYS A 350 -49.39 -13.40 -7.68
CA LYS A 350 -50.58 -13.70 -6.86
C LYS A 350 -50.72 -15.20 -6.59
N GLU A 351 -50.25 -16.00 -7.54
CA GLU A 351 -50.25 -17.46 -7.52
C GLU A 351 -49.17 -18.02 -6.57
N ASP A 352 -48.17 -17.22 -6.23
CA ASP A 352 -47.01 -17.60 -5.42
C ASP A 352 -46.75 -16.55 -4.33
N SER A 353 -47.64 -16.57 -3.33
CA SER A 353 -47.61 -15.60 -2.24
C SER A 353 -46.42 -15.78 -1.29
N ASP A 354 -45.81 -16.97 -1.24
CA ASP A 354 -44.60 -17.19 -0.42
C ASP A 354 -43.40 -16.47 -1.04
N PHE A 355 -43.20 -16.62 -2.36
CA PHE A 355 -42.17 -15.88 -3.10
C PHE A 355 -42.32 -14.37 -2.89
N SER A 356 -43.51 -13.84 -3.16
CA SER A 356 -43.77 -12.39 -3.12
C SER A 356 -43.72 -11.77 -1.72
N LYS A 357 -43.75 -12.59 -0.66
CA LYS A 357 -43.59 -12.15 0.73
C LYS A 357 -42.13 -12.18 1.20
N ARG A 358 -41.28 -12.98 0.59
CA ARG A 358 -39.88 -13.17 1.05
C ARG A 358 -38.89 -12.40 0.18
N ILE A 359 -39.30 -12.08 -1.04
CA ILE A 359 -38.44 -11.59 -2.12
C ILE A 359 -39.13 -10.40 -2.79
N LEU A 360 -38.38 -9.31 -2.90
CA LEU A 360 -38.76 -8.15 -3.69
C LEU A 360 -38.14 -8.29 -5.09
N LEU A 361 -38.99 -8.48 -6.10
CA LEU A 361 -38.56 -8.57 -7.49
C LEU A 361 -38.96 -7.32 -8.25
N ARG A 362 -37.99 -6.65 -8.88
CA ARG A 362 -38.23 -5.48 -9.72
C ARG A 362 -37.66 -5.66 -11.11
N GLY A 363 -38.33 -5.11 -12.11
CA GLY A 363 -37.96 -5.26 -13.52
C GLY A 363 -38.21 -4.01 -14.36
N THR A 364 -37.40 -3.79 -15.39
CA THR A 364 -37.66 -2.73 -16.39
C THR A 364 -38.86 -3.10 -17.26
N ILE A 365 -38.89 -4.34 -17.76
CA ILE A 365 -39.99 -4.89 -18.58
C ILE A 365 -40.70 -6.02 -17.83
N VAL A 366 -41.81 -5.68 -17.16
CA VAL A 366 -42.59 -6.58 -16.29
C VAL A 366 -42.94 -7.90 -16.98
N LYS A 367 -43.38 -7.87 -18.25
CA LYS A 367 -43.79 -9.08 -18.98
C LYS A 367 -42.63 -10.05 -19.20
N SER A 368 -41.45 -9.54 -19.57
CA SER A 368 -40.27 -10.36 -19.83
C SER A 368 -39.70 -10.95 -18.54
N VAL A 369 -39.66 -10.14 -17.46
CA VAL A 369 -39.22 -10.61 -16.14
C VAL A 369 -40.17 -11.68 -15.59
N ARG A 370 -41.49 -11.52 -15.71
CA ARG A 370 -42.44 -12.57 -15.33
C ARG A 370 -42.28 -13.87 -16.11
N LYS A 371 -41.88 -13.80 -17.39
CA LYS A 371 -41.61 -14.99 -18.21
C LYS A 371 -40.37 -15.73 -17.73
N LEU A 372 -39.32 -14.98 -17.36
CA LEU A 372 -38.07 -15.54 -16.82
C LEU A 372 -38.31 -16.21 -15.47
N PHE A 373 -38.97 -15.51 -14.54
CA PHE A 373 -39.33 -16.01 -13.21
C PHE A 373 -40.57 -16.91 -13.26
N ASN A 374 -40.48 -18.01 -14.00
CA ASN A 374 -41.49 -19.07 -14.06
C ASN A 374 -41.60 -19.84 -12.71
N GLU A 375 -42.57 -20.75 -12.61
CA GLU A 375 -42.82 -21.51 -11.37
C GLU A 375 -41.59 -22.30 -10.89
N GLU A 376 -40.85 -22.91 -11.82
CA GLU A 376 -39.65 -23.69 -11.49
C GLU A 376 -38.52 -22.80 -10.95
N MET A 377 -38.26 -21.65 -11.59
CA MET A 377 -37.23 -20.71 -11.15
C MET A 377 -37.57 -20.09 -9.79
N ARG A 378 -38.83 -19.69 -9.59
CA ARG A 378 -39.28 -19.15 -8.29
C ARG A 378 -39.15 -20.19 -7.19
N GLY A 379 -39.58 -21.43 -7.45
CA GLY A 379 -39.42 -22.56 -6.53
C GLY A 379 -37.95 -22.85 -6.21
N TYR A 380 -37.07 -22.80 -7.21
CA TYR A 380 -35.63 -22.96 -6.99
C TYR A 380 -35.06 -21.86 -6.08
N ILE A 381 -35.44 -20.60 -6.29
CA ILE A 381 -34.94 -19.48 -5.48
C ILE A 381 -35.43 -19.59 -4.02
N THR A 382 -36.70 -19.93 -3.80
CA THR A 382 -37.28 -19.99 -2.44
C THR A 382 -36.84 -21.19 -1.61
N GLN A 383 -36.42 -22.28 -2.27
CA GLN A 383 -35.86 -23.48 -1.64
C GLN A 383 -34.39 -23.32 -1.25
N ASN A 384 -33.69 -22.32 -1.80
CA ASN A 384 -32.29 -22.03 -1.50
C ASN A 384 -32.13 -20.82 -0.57
N GLN A 385 -30.90 -20.56 -0.17
CA GLN A 385 -30.54 -19.28 0.43
C GLN A 385 -30.90 -18.15 -0.54
N ILE A 386 -31.56 -17.11 -0.03
CA ILE A 386 -31.93 -15.95 -0.83
C ILE A 386 -30.69 -15.07 -1.00
N TYR A 387 -30.24 -14.92 -2.24
CA TYR A 387 -29.19 -13.98 -2.64
C TYR A 387 -29.83 -12.71 -3.20
N HIS A 388 -29.16 -11.58 -3.05
CA HIS A 388 -29.36 -10.45 -3.94
C HIS A 388 -28.88 -10.83 -5.34
N ILE A 389 -29.71 -10.59 -6.35
CA ILE A 389 -29.39 -10.87 -7.76
C ILE A 389 -29.77 -9.66 -8.59
N GLU A 390 -28.80 -9.11 -9.30
CA GLU A 390 -29.02 -8.02 -10.24
C GLU A 390 -28.58 -8.44 -11.64
N SER A 391 -29.38 -8.10 -12.65
CA SER A 391 -29.02 -8.33 -14.05
C SER A 391 -28.87 -7.03 -14.81
N THR A 392 -27.69 -6.84 -15.40
CA THR A 392 -27.58 -6.06 -16.63
C THR A 392 -27.79 -7.01 -17.79
N SER A 393 -28.34 -6.54 -18.92
CA SER A 393 -28.70 -7.43 -20.04
C SER A 393 -27.66 -8.52 -20.37
N ASP A 394 -26.37 -8.21 -20.24
CA ASP A 394 -25.22 -9.08 -20.51
C ASP A 394 -24.54 -9.73 -19.28
N GLN A 395 -24.89 -9.38 -18.04
CA GLN A 395 -24.24 -9.89 -16.83
C GLN A 395 -25.19 -10.06 -15.65
N LEU A 396 -24.84 -10.98 -14.75
CA LEU A 396 -25.47 -11.13 -13.46
C LEU A 396 -24.50 -10.81 -12.33
N LEU A 397 -24.95 -10.03 -11.36
CA LEU A 397 -24.32 -9.79 -10.07
C LEU A 397 -25.08 -10.54 -8.98
N ILE A 398 -24.38 -11.34 -8.17
CA ILE A 398 -24.97 -12.14 -7.10
C ILE A 398 -24.17 -11.98 -5.80
N PHE A 399 -24.84 -11.73 -4.68
CA PHE A 399 -24.25 -11.74 -3.33
C PHE A 399 -25.30 -11.97 -2.24
N SER A 400 -24.91 -12.39 -1.04
CA SER A 400 -25.87 -12.73 0.04
C SER A 400 -25.91 -11.73 1.19
N GLU A 401 -24.75 -11.23 1.62
CA GLU A 401 -24.59 -10.39 2.81
C GLU A 401 -23.50 -9.36 2.56
N MET A 402 -23.52 -8.25 3.30
CA MET A 402 -22.49 -7.19 3.23
C MET A 402 -21.23 -7.56 4.02
N LYS A 403 -20.66 -8.73 3.73
CA LYS A 403 -19.46 -9.27 4.38
C LYS A 403 -18.68 -10.19 3.42
N PRO A 404 -17.40 -10.51 3.71
CA PRO A 404 -16.69 -11.53 2.97
C PRO A 404 -17.26 -12.93 3.29
N LEU A 405 -17.42 -13.76 2.26
CA LEU A 405 -17.95 -15.13 2.38
C LEU A 405 -16.83 -16.13 2.70
N ASN A 406 -17.07 -17.03 3.65
CA ASN A 406 -16.15 -18.12 3.91
C ASN A 406 -16.19 -19.19 2.78
N ALA A 407 -15.27 -20.16 2.82
CA ALA A 407 -15.17 -21.18 1.78
C ALA A 407 -16.45 -22.03 1.57
N GLU A 408 -17.20 -22.35 2.62
CA GLU A 408 -18.45 -23.09 2.50
C GLU A 408 -19.56 -22.22 1.89
N GLU A 409 -19.63 -20.94 2.28
CA GLU A 409 -20.54 -19.96 1.67
C GLU A 409 -20.21 -19.74 0.19
N VAL A 410 -18.93 -19.68 -0.21
CA VAL A 410 -18.52 -19.57 -1.62
C VAL A 410 -18.89 -20.82 -2.42
N LYS A 411 -18.74 -22.03 -1.84
CA LYS A 411 -19.19 -23.28 -2.48
C LYS A 411 -20.71 -23.31 -2.66
N ALA A 412 -21.46 -22.84 -1.65
CA ALA A 412 -22.91 -22.74 -1.71
C ALA A 412 -23.36 -21.73 -2.77
N LEU A 413 -22.73 -20.55 -2.84
CA LEU A 413 -22.98 -19.54 -3.87
C LEU A 413 -22.73 -20.10 -5.27
N ASN A 414 -21.59 -20.76 -5.49
CA ASN A 414 -21.28 -21.37 -6.78
C ASN A 414 -22.30 -22.47 -7.16
N SER A 415 -22.70 -23.30 -6.21
CA SER A 415 -23.73 -24.34 -6.45
C SER A 415 -25.09 -23.74 -6.79
N PHE A 416 -25.46 -22.67 -6.07
CA PHE A 416 -26.68 -21.92 -6.33
C PHE A 416 -26.67 -21.32 -7.74
N VAL A 417 -25.60 -20.62 -8.12
CA VAL A 417 -25.48 -20.00 -9.44
C VAL A 417 -25.47 -21.06 -10.55
N HIS A 418 -24.84 -22.21 -10.33
CA HIS A 418 -24.87 -23.30 -11.29
C HIS A 418 -26.30 -23.81 -11.55
N GLY A 419 -27.11 -24.03 -10.51
CA GLY A 419 -28.53 -24.37 -10.71
C GLY A 419 -29.36 -23.23 -11.29
N LEU A 420 -29.03 -21.97 -10.96
CA LEU A 420 -29.70 -20.79 -11.51
C LEU A 420 -29.48 -20.71 -13.04
N THR A 421 -28.28 -21.04 -13.53
CA THR A 421 -27.97 -20.98 -14.97
C THR A 421 -28.84 -21.89 -15.83
N LYS A 422 -29.45 -22.93 -15.26
CA LYS A 422 -30.40 -23.79 -15.98
C LYS A 422 -31.63 -23.04 -16.47
N PHE A 423 -32.08 -22.04 -15.71
CA PHE A 423 -33.23 -21.19 -16.06
C PHE A 423 -32.85 -20.06 -17.02
N LEU A 424 -31.57 -19.68 -17.02
CA LEU A 424 -31.02 -18.65 -17.90
C LEU A 424 -30.67 -19.19 -19.30
N GLY A 425 -30.46 -20.51 -19.40
CA GLY A 425 -29.96 -21.21 -20.58
C GLY A 425 -30.99 -22.03 -21.36
N GLN A 426 -32.29 -21.76 -21.25
CA GLN A 426 -33.26 -22.38 -22.17
C GLN A 426 -33.12 -21.75 -23.56
N GLU A 427 -32.75 -22.59 -24.53
CA GLU A 427 -32.57 -22.27 -25.94
C GLU A 427 -33.60 -21.26 -26.45
N ALA A 428 -33.13 -20.12 -26.97
CA ALA A 428 -33.83 -19.51 -28.09
C ALA A 428 -33.76 -20.53 -29.22
N ASN A 429 -34.86 -21.25 -29.44
CA ASN A 429 -35.06 -22.13 -30.58
C ASN A 429 -34.58 -21.36 -31.84
N PRO A 430 -33.71 -21.93 -32.70
CA PRO A 430 -33.19 -21.24 -33.89
C PRO A 430 -34.26 -20.76 -34.87
N SER A 431 -35.54 -21.09 -34.63
CA SER A 431 -36.71 -20.65 -35.37
C SER A 431 -37.27 -19.29 -34.94
N ASP A 432 -36.80 -18.68 -33.85
CA ASP A 432 -37.29 -17.38 -33.34
C ASP A 432 -36.23 -16.27 -33.45
N GLN A 433 -35.66 -16.08 -34.65
CA GLN A 433 -35.08 -14.78 -35.04
C GLN A 433 -35.95 -14.18 -36.17
N PRO A 434 -36.21 -12.85 -36.12
CA PRO A 434 -37.08 -12.18 -37.09
C PRO A 434 -36.56 -12.17 -38.52
#